data_AF-A0A354CNK1-F1
#
_entry.id   AF-A0A354CNK1-F1
#
_cell.length_a   1.000
_cell.length_b   1.000
_cell.length_c   1.000
_cell.angle_alpha   90.00
_cell.angle_beta   90.00
_cell.angle_gamma   90.00
#
_symmetry.space_group_name_H-M   'P 1'
#
loop_
_entity.id
_entity.type
_entity.pdbx_description
1 polymer ?
#
loop_
_entity_poly.entity_id
_entity_poly.type
_entity_poly.pdbx_seq_one_letter_code
_entity_poly.pdbx_strand_id
1 'polypeptide(L)'
;MKKNPKFYIWGRATHVGQCYEGLCATTIASFIEQLMNEKGAVPVELCDLKPEYNVQTPSDAYVSFEYEQNGESASENGCQEEAYENMLEETAAQACKKMLDMLNTRREEYCRLCNIKYVPYSYDVKIIKKDDSMTLGEVREWFRLSAIKDPAIIVF
;
A
#
# COMPACT_ATOMS: atom_id res chain seq x y z
N MET A 1 -3.21 -9.03 -23.46
CA MET A 1 -3.94 -9.54 -22.25
C MET A 1 -4.20 -8.36 -21.33
N LYS A 2 -5.44 -8.18 -20.83
CA LYS A 2 -5.78 -7.09 -19.89
C LYS A 2 -4.98 -7.28 -18.59
N LYS A 3 -4.08 -6.35 -18.24
CA LYS A 3 -3.35 -6.38 -16.96
C LYS A 3 -4.22 -5.78 -15.86
N ASN A 4 -4.40 -6.53 -14.78
CA ASN A 4 -5.21 -6.13 -13.63
C ASN A 4 -4.29 -5.66 -12.51
N PRO A 5 -4.45 -4.42 -12.01
CA PRO A 5 -3.61 -3.86 -10.96
C PRO A 5 -3.60 -4.72 -9.70
N LYS A 6 -2.41 -5.03 -9.17
CA LYS A 6 -2.28 -5.68 -7.87
C LYS A 6 -1.24 -4.97 -7.02
N PHE A 7 -1.48 -4.97 -5.72
CA PHE A 7 -0.59 -4.36 -4.74
C PHE A 7 -0.46 -5.28 -3.54
N TYR A 8 0.78 -5.62 -3.21
CA TYR A 8 1.12 -6.22 -1.92
C TYR A 8 1.78 -5.15 -1.06
N ILE A 9 1.27 -4.97 0.15
CA ILE A 9 1.71 -3.90 1.04
C ILE A 9 2.35 -4.54 2.26
N TRP A 10 3.62 -4.19 2.49
CA TRP A 10 4.36 -4.47 3.70
C TRP A 10 4.46 -3.19 4.53
N GLY A 11 3.63 -3.09 5.56
CA GLY A 11 3.60 -2.00 6.51
C GLY A 11 4.57 -2.18 7.68
N ARG A 12 4.40 -1.33 8.69
CA ARG A 12 5.06 -1.47 9.99
C ARG A 12 3.99 -1.66 11.06
N ALA A 13 3.86 -2.89 11.54
CA ALA A 13 2.97 -3.21 12.64
C ALA A 13 3.31 -2.37 13.88
N THR A 14 2.28 -1.83 14.53
CA THR A 14 2.40 -1.15 15.81
C THR A 14 1.36 -1.67 16.79
N HIS A 15 1.66 -1.58 18.07
CA HIS A 15 0.69 -1.83 19.13
C HIS A 15 -0.39 -0.74 19.11
N VAL A 16 -1.64 -1.07 19.43
CA VAL A 16 -2.74 -0.08 19.50
C VAL A 16 -2.45 1.11 20.42
N GLY A 17 -1.63 0.91 21.46
CA GLY A 17 -1.18 1.98 22.38
C GLY A 17 -0.12 2.91 21.81
N GLN A 18 0.45 2.60 20.64
CA GLN A 18 1.47 3.39 19.93
C GLN A 18 0.99 3.70 18.50
N CYS A 19 -0.21 4.25 18.40
CA CYS A 19 -0.96 4.41 17.14
C CYS A 19 -0.30 5.31 16.09
N TYR A 20 0.72 6.10 16.45
CA TYR A 20 1.45 6.97 15.53
C TYR A 20 2.80 6.40 15.04
N GLU A 21 3.23 5.27 15.59
CA GLU A 21 4.55 4.67 15.32
C GLU A 21 4.51 3.58 14.23
N GLY A 22 3.36 3.30 13.63
CA GLY A 22 3.21 2.25 12.63
C GLY A 22 2.74 2.77 11.28
N LEU A 23 2.86 1.93 10.26
CA LEU A 23 2.22 2.08 8.97
C LEU A 23 1.29 0.89 8.76
N CYS A 24 0.00 1.09 9.01
CA CYS A 24 -1.01 0.06 8.87
C CYS A 24 -1.21 -0.30 7.39
N ALA A 25 -0.93 -1.55 7.03
CA ALA A 25 -0.98 -2.01 5.65
C ALA A 25 -2.39 -1.89 5.04
N THR A 26 -3.44 -2.17 5.81
CA THR A 26 -4.83 -2.06 5.35
C THR A 26 -5.27 -0.62 5.13
N THR A 27 -4.73 0.34 5.90
CA THR A 27 -5.01 1.77 5.67
C THR A 27 -4.38 2.24 4.36
N ILE A 28 -3.15 1.82 4.08
CA ILE A 28 -2.51 2.08 2.77
C ILE A 28 -3.35 1.44 1.65
N ALA A 29 -3.82 0.20 1.82
CA ALA A 29 -4.67 -0.47 0.85
C ALA A 29 -5.95 0.32 0.54
N SER A 30 -6.58 0.90 1.56
CA SER A 30 -7.78 1.75 1.37
C SER A 30 -7.50 3.04 0.60
N PHE A 31 -6.30 3.63 0.74
CA PHE A 31 -5.92 4.78 -0.07
C PHE A 31 -5.64 4.39 -1.52
N ILE A 32 -5.02 3.22 -1.74
CA ILE A 32 -4.85 2.65 -3.09
C ILE A 32 -6.22 2.41 -3.72
N GLU A 33 -7.16 1.80 -2.98
CA GLU A 33 -8.53 1.58 -3.43
C GLU A 33 -9.20 2.88 -3.90
N GLN A 34 -9.14 3.95 -3.10
CA GLN A 34 -9.69 5.25 -3.47
C GLN A 34 -9.07 5.79 -4.78
N LEU A 35 -7.74 5.76 -4.89
CA LEU A 35 -7.01 6.26 -6.06
C LEU A 35 -7.27 5.42 -7.32
N MET A 36 -7.44 4.11 -7.17
CA MET A 36 -7.77 3.22 -8.29
C MET A 36 -9.24 3.37 -8.72
N ASN A 37 -10.15 3.63 -7.79
CA ASN A 37 -11.55 3.92 -8.11
C ASN A 37 -11.67 5.20 -8.97
N GLU A 38 -10.88 6.23 -8.67
CA GLU A 38 -10.80 7.46 -9.50
C GLU A 38 -10.32 7.16 -10.94
N LYS A 39 -9.64 6.03 -11.16
CA LYS A 39 -9.15 5.54 -12.46
C LYS A 39 -10.09 4.53 -13.12
N GLY A 40 -11.29 4.33 -12.58
CA GLY A 40 -12.28 3.38 -13.12
C GLY A 40 -11.91 1.91 -12.89
N ALA A 41 -11.19 1.61 -11.81
CA ALA A 41 -10.87 0.25 -11.40
C ALA A 41 -11.52 -0.07 -10.05
N VAL A 42 -12.19 -1.23 -9.98
CA VAL A 42 -12.90 -1.69 -8.79
C VAL A 42 -12.13 -2.81 -8.10
N PRO A 43 -12.08 -2.83 -6.75
CA PRO A 43 -11.39 -3.90 -6.03
C PRO A 43 -12.13 -5.22 -6.20
N VAL A 44 -11.41 -6.28 -6.54
CA VAL A 44 -11.93 -7.66 -6.62
C VAL A 44 -11.45 -8.52 -5.46
N GLU A 45 -10.31 -8.17 -4.88
CA GLU A 45 -9.78 -8.81 -3.68
C GLU A 45 -9.16 -7.73 -2.79
N LEU A 46 -9.53 -7.73 -1.51
CA LEU A 46 -8.94 -6.88 -0.47
C LEU A 46 -8.82 -7.72 0.80
N CYS A 47 -7.59 -7.99 1.23
CA CYS A 47 -7.33 -8.87 2.36
C CYS A 47 -6.27 -8.29 3.29
N ASP A 48 -6.55 -8.30 4.59
CA ASP A 48 -5.48 -8.25 5.59
C ASP A 48 -4.85 -9.66 5.66
N LEU A 49 -3.52 -9.72 5.64
CA LEU A 49 -2.79 -10.99 5.57
C LEU A 49 -2.25 -11.43 6.92
N LYS A 50 -2.77 -10.81 7.98
CA LYS A 50 -2.32 -11.04 9.34
C LYS A 50 -2.66 -12.50 9.72
N PRO A 51 -1.67 -13.30 10.14
CA PRO A 51 -1.88 -14.73 10.37
C PRO A 51 -2.74 -15.03 11.59
N GLU A 52 -2.72 -14.13 12.58
CA GLU A 52 -3.44 -14.30 13.85
C GLU A 52 -4.01 -12.97 14.35
N TYR A 53 -5.13 -13.05 15.06
CA TYR A 53 -5.72 -11.89 15.71
C TYR A 53 -4.94 -11.56 16.99
N ASN A 54 -4.32 -10.38 17.02
CA ASN A 54 -3.61 -9.84 18.18
C ASN A 54 -3.73 -8.30 18.22
N VAL A 55 -3.16 -7.67 19.25
CA VAL A 55 -3.26 -6.20 19.50
C VAL A 55 -2.40 -5.33 18.58
N GLN A 56 -1.70 -5.90 17.60
CA GLN A 56 -0.93 -5.15 16.62
C GLN A 56 -1.75 -4.82 15.39
N THR A 57 -1.46 -3.71 14.72
CA THR A 57 -2.03 -3.44 13.39
C THR A 57 -1.54 -4.46 12.36
N PRO A 58 -2.31 -4.77 11.31
CA PRO A 58 -1.84 -5.63 10.22
C PRO A 58 -0.53 -5.12 9.62
N SER A 59 0.47 -6.01 9.58
CA SER A 59 1.77 -5.80 8.96
C SER A 59 1.71 -5.90 7.44
N ASP A 60 0.80 -6.71 6.92
CA ASP A 60 0.70 -7.03 5.50
C ASP A 60 -0.76 -7.01 5.03
N ALA A 61 -0.94 -6.55 3.79
CA ALA A 61 -2.23 -6.52 3.11
C ALA A 61 -2.02 -6.74 1.61
N TYR A 62 -3.06 -7.23 0.95
CA TYR A 62 -3.09 -7.38 -0.50
C TYR A 62 -4.39 -6.80 -1.05
N VAL A 63 -4.27 -6.12 -2.19
CA VAL A 63 -5.42 -5.60 -2.93
C VAL A 63 -5.22 -5.80 -4.42
N SER A 64 -6.26 -6.25 -5.12
CA SER A 64 -6.28 -6.38 -6.58
C SER A 64 -7.54 -5.80 -7.18
N PHE A 65 -7.44 -5.35 -8.43
CA PHE A 65 -8.47 -4.58 -9.12
C PHE A 65 -8.79 -5.13 -10.51
N GLU A 66 -10.02 -4.87 -10.94
CA GLU A 66 -10.44 -4.99 -12.34
C GLU A 66 -10.88 -3.64 -12.88
N TYR A 67 -10.47 -3.30 -14.10
CA TYR A 67 -10.99 -2.11 -14.78
C TYR A 67 -12.42 -2.36 -15.23
N GLU A 68 -13.31 -1.40 -14.93
CA GLU A 68 -14.68 -1.38 -15.43
C GLU A 68 -14.70 -1.42 -16.98
N GLN A 69 -15.82 -1.80 -17.59
CA GLN A 69 -15.92 -1.97 -19.05
C GLN A 69 -15.56 -0.71 -19.86
N ASN A 70 -15.65 0.48 -19.24
CA ASN A 70 -15.27 1.77 -19.82
C ASN A 70 -13.98 2.37 -19.23
N GLY A 71 -13.30 1.65 -18.33
CA GLY A 71 -12.04 2.10 -17.74
C GLY A 71 -10.91 2.06 -18.77
N GLU A 72 -9.96 2.98 -18.66
CA GLU A 72 -8.75 2.98 -19.46
C GLU A 72 -7.92 1.73 -19.13
N SER A 73 -8.10 0.68 -19.92
CA SER A 73 -7.27 -0.51 -19.85
C SER A 73 -5.99 -0.29 -20.65
N ALA A 74 -4.83 -0.55 -20.05
CA ALA A 74 -3.58 -0.63 -20.80
C ALA A 74 -3.69 -1.77 -21.84
N SER A 75 -3.50 -1.44 -23.11
CA SER A 75 -3.67 -2.30 -24.29
C SER A 75 -2.39 -2.32 -25.14
N GLU A 76 -1.61 -3.38 -24.95
CA GLU A 76 -0.77 -4.12 -25.94
C GLU A 76 0.35 -3.44 -26.74
N ASN A 77 0.67 -2.16 -26.55
CA ASN A 77 1.89 -1.57 -27.13
C ASN A 77 2.87 -1.17 -26.02
N GLY A 78 4.17 -1.48 -26.15
CA GLY A 78 5.18 -1.29 -25.08
C GLY A 78 5.25 0.12 -24.45
N CYS A 79 4.78 1.17 -25.14
CA CYS A 79 4.62 2.51 -24.56
C CYS A 79 3.50 2.61 -23.50
N GLN A 80 2.52 1.70 -23.53
CA GLN A 80 1.44 1.60 -22.56
C GLN A 80 1.81 0.73 -21.35
N GLU A 81 2.83 -0.13 -21.47
CA GLU A 81 3.32 -0.96 -20.35
C GLU A 81 4.11 -0.10 -19.36
N GLU A 82 5.05 0.72 -19.84
CA GLU A 82 5.77 1.68 -18.99
C GLU A 82 4.80 2.69 -18.33
N ALA A 83 3.81 3.18 -19.09
CA ALA A 83 2.79 4.08 -18.55
C ALA A 83 1.93 3.41 -17.47
N TYR A 84 1.57 2.13 -17.66
CA TYR A 84 0.84 1.34 -16.68
C TYR A 84 1.65 1.13 -15.40
N GLU A 85 2.89 0.68 -15.54
CA GLU A 85 3.80 0.47 -14.41
C GLU A 85 4.04 1.77 -13.63
N ASN A 86 4.29 2.87 -14.33
CA ASN A 86 4.46 4.18 -13.70
C ASN A 86 3.18 4.63 -12.97
N MET A 87 2.00 4.36 -13.54
CA MET A 87 0.73 4.63 -12.87
C MET A 87 0.58 3.84 -11.56
N LEU A 88 0.98 2.56 -11.53
CA LEU A 88 0.96 1.76 -10.31
C LEU A 88 1.94 2.31 -9.25
N GLU A 89 3.16 2.65 -9.66
CA GLU A 89 4.16 3.25 -8.76
C GLU A 89 3.69 4.59 -8.20
N GLU A 90 3.15 5.47 -9.04
CA GLU A 90 2.59 6.75 -8.62
C GLU A 90 1.43 6.55 -7.65
N THR A 91 0.54 5.58 -7.92
CA THR A 91 -0.58 5.26 -7.03
C THR A 91 -0.08 4.78 -5.66
N ALA A 92 0.90 3.88 -5.63
CA ALA A 92 1.53 3.41 -4.41
C ALA A 92 2.21 4.55 -3.63
N ALA A 93 2.95 5.43 -4.34
CA ALA A 93 3.62 6.59 -3.73
C ALA A 93 2.62 7.58 -3.13
N GLN A 94 1.55 7.88 -3.85
CA GLN A 94 0.48 8.78 -3.38
C GLN A 94 -0.25 8.20 -2.18
N ALA A 95 -0.54 6.89 -2.17
CA ALA A 95 -1.14 6.22 -1.02
C ALA A 95 -0.23 6.29 0.23
N CYS A 96 1.08 6.07 0.07
CA CYS A 96 2.06 6.25 1.14
C CYS A 96 2.06 7.68 1.68
N LYS A 97 2.06 8.66 0.79
CA LYS A 97 2.01 10.08 1.16
C LYS A 97 0.74 10.40 1.95
N LYS A 98 -0.44 9.97 1.48
CA LYS A 98 -1.72 10.16 2.19
C LYS A 98 -1.69 9.55 3.58
N MET A 99 -1.08 8.37 3.74
CA MET A 99 -0.91 7.73 5.05
C MET A 99 0.00 8.54 5.99
N LEU A 100 1.15 8.99 5.50
CA LEU A 100 2.08 9.80 6.29
C LEU A 100 1.49 11.15 6.68
N ASP A 101 0.81 11.83 5.74
CA ASP A 101 0.13 13.09 5.98
C ASP A 101 -0.95 12.89 7.07
N MET A 102 -1.80 11.86 6.93
CA MET A 102 -2.82 11.53 7.92
C MET A 102 -2.22 11.24 9.31
N LEU A 103 -1.15 10.44 9.39
CA LEU A 103 -0.48 10.13 10.65
C LEU A 103 0.10 11.38 11.32
N ASN A 104 0.82 12.19 10.55
CA ASN A 104 1.48 13.38 11.07
C ASN A 104 0.48 14.46 11.49
N THR A 105 -0.59 14.69 10.73
CA THR A 105 -1.68 15.60 11.13
C THR A 105 -2.34 15.15 12.43
N ARG A 106 -2.67 13.85 12.55
CA ARG A 106 -3.29 13.33 13.79
C ARG A 106 -2.33 13.37 14.98
N ARG A 107 -1.03 13.14 14.74
CA ARG A 107 0.00 13.20 15.77
C ARG A 107 0.25 14.63 16.25
N GLU A 108 0.32 15.58 15.34
CA GLU A 108 0.48 17.00 15.66
C GLU A 108 -0.66 17.47 16.56
N GLU A 109 -1.90 17.11 16.21
CA GLU A 109 -3.08 17.41 17.02
C GLU A 109 -3.01 16.76 18.41
N TYR A 110 -2.62 15.49 18.50
CA TYR A 110 -2.42 14.81 19.77
C TYR A 110 -1.34 15.48 20.63
N CYS A 111 -0.19 15.81 20.05
CA CYS A 111 0.90 16.53 20.71
C CYS A 111 0.43 17.89 21.25
N ARG A 112 -0.36 18.63 20.45
CA ARG A 112 -0.96 19.91 20.84
C ARG A 112 -1.90 19.76 22.04
N LEU A 113 -2.80 18.76 22.02
CA LEU A 113 -3.75 18.51 23.10
C LEU A 113 -3.07 18.06 24.40
N CYS A 114 -1.99 17.29 24.29
CA CYS A 114 -1.23 16.80 25.45
C CYS A 114 -0.11 17.74 25.92
N ASN A 115 0.09 18.88 25.24
CA ASN A 115 1.21 19.80 25.48
C ASN A 115 2.59 19.10 25.42
N ILE A 116 2.77 18.21 24.45
CA ILE A 116 4.02 17.48 24.18
C ILE A 116 4.64 18.04 22.89
N LYS A 117 5.97 18.09 22.82
CA LYS A 117 6.69 18.50 21.61
C LYS A 117 6.34 17.58 20.44
N TYR A 118 5.84 18.16 19.35
CA TYR A 118 5.63 17.46 18.10
C TYR A 118 6.97 17.15 17.41
N VAL A 119 7.11 15.91 16.93
CA VAL A 119 8.19 15.46 16.05
C VAL A 119 7.52 14.63 14.94
N PRO A 120 7.68 15.00 13.66
CA PRO A 120 7.09 14.27 12.55
C PRO A 120 7.70 12.88 12.42
N TYR A 121 6.89 11.90 12.03
CA TYR A 121 7.39 10.61 11.56
C TYR A 121 7.61 10.66 10.05
N SER A 122 8.76 10.16 9.62
CA SER A 122 9.05 9.85 8.23
C SER A 122 9.30 8.35 8.09
N TYR A 123 8.78 7.79 7.01
CA TYR A 123 9.09 6.44 6.58
C TYR A 123 9.61 6.51 5.16
N ASP A 124 10.71 5.82 4.91
CA ASP A 124 11.21 5.59 3.56
C ASP A 124 10.53 4.33 3.02
N VAL A 125 9.34 4.50 2.44
CA VAL A 125 8.56 3.37 1.90
C VAL A 125 9.08 3.04 0.51
N LYS A 126 9.59 1.82 0.33
CA LYS A 126 10.14 1.38 -0.97
C LYS A 126 9.03 0.86 -1.87
N ILE A 127 9.03 1.28 -3.13
CA ILE A 127 8.12 0.75 -4.14
C ILE A 127 8.94 -0.20 -5.02
N ILE A 128 8.46 -1.43 -5.18
CA ILE A 128 9.20 -2.52 -5.82
C ILE A 128 8.33 -3.13 -6.91
N LYS A 129 8.79 -3.05 -8.16
CA LYS A 129 8.17 -3.74 -9.29
C LYS A 129 8.46 -5.23 -9.26
N LYS A 130 7.45 -6.05 -9.50
CA LYS A 130 7.55 -7.50 -9.65
C LYS A 130 6.71 -8.01 -10.81
N ASP A 131 6.98 -9.24 -11.21
CA ASP A 131 6.29 -9.92 -12.30
C ASP A 131 4.86 -10.31 -11.90
N ASP A 132 3.87 -9.95 -12.72
CA ASP A 132 2.44 -10.23 -12.58
C ASP A 132 2.08 -11.70 -12.38
N SER A 133 2.97 -12.61 -12.79
CA SER A 133 2.82 -14.06 -12.65
C SER A 133 3.12 -14.57 -11.24
N MET A 134 3.77 -13.76 -10.38
CA MET A 134 4.02 -14.13 -9.00
C MET A 134 2.71 -14.31 -8.23
N THR A 135 2.57 -15.45 -7.57
CA THR A 135 1.47 -15.71 -6.65
C THR A 135 1.69 -14.94 -5.34
N LEU A 136 0.59 -14.66 -4.62
CA LEU A 136 0.67 -14.03 -3.31
C LEU A 136 1.58 -14.81 -2.33
N GLY A 137 1.59 -16.13 -2.39
CA GLY A 137 2.47 -16.97 -1.58
C GLY A 137 3.95 -16.74 -1.88
N GLU A 138 4.32 -16.66 -3.15
CA GLU A 138 5.70 -16.39 -3.59
C GLU A 138 6.15 -14.97 -3.21
N VAL A 139 5.25 -13.99 -3.27
CA VAL A 139 5.51 -12.61 -2.86
C VAL A 139 5.79 -12.53 -1.37
N ARG A 140 4.96 -13.21 -0.56
CA ARG A 140 5.14 -13.28 0.90
C ARG A 140 6.46 -13.95 1.26
N GLU A 141 6.78 -15.07 0.62
CA GLU A 141 8.03 -15.77 0.88
C GLU A 141 9.24 -14.94 0.44
N TRP A 142 9.15 -14.28 -0.72
CA TRP A 142 10.19 -13.35 -1.16
C TRP A 142 10.40 -12.23 -0.15
N PHE A 143 9.33 -11.61 0.37
CA PHE A 143 9.44 -10.58 1.41
C PHE A 143 10.06 -11.10 2.70
N ARG A 144 9.68 -12.31 3.12
CA ARG A 144 10.22 -12.96 4.31
C ARG A 144 11.74 -13.19 4.18
N LEU A 145 12.20 -13.48 2.96
CA LEU A 145 13.62 -13.73 2.65
C LEU A 145 14.41 -12.45 2.32
N SER A 146 13.75 -11.35 1.92
CA SER A 146 14.41 -10.21 1.27
C SER A 146 15.18 -9.27 2.22
N ALA A 147 15.31 -9.59 3.51
CA ALA A 147 15.95 -8.74 4.53
C ALA A 147 15.42 -7.28 4.59
N ILE A 148 14.29 -6.99 3.93
CA ILE A 148 13.64 -5.70 3.93
C ILE A 148 13.01 -5.49 5.31
N LYS A 149 13.54 -4.52 6.06
CA LYS A 149 13.03 -4.15 7.38
C LYS A 149 12.13 -2.92 7.33
N ASP A 150 12.25 -2.15 6.25
CA ASP A 150 11.47 -0.94 6.03
C ASP A 150 10.12 -1.29 5.38
N PRO A 151 9.08 -0.48 5.59
CA PRO A 151 7.84 -0.62 4.85
C PRO A 151 8.09 -0.59 3.34
N ALA A 152 7.32 -1.38 2.60
CA ALA A 152 7.44 -1.45 1.16
C ALA A 152 6.11 -1.82 0.50
N ILE A 153 5.92 -1.42 -0.74
CA ILE A 153 4.79 -1.83 -1.58
C ILE A 153 5.36 -2.53 -2.80
N ILE A 154 4.92 -3.77 -3.04
CA ILE A 154 5.15 -4.42 -4.32
C ILE A 154 3.98 -4.14 -5.24
N VAL A 155 4.31 -3.67 -6.45
CA VAL A 155 3.36 -3.47 -7.54
C VAL A 155 3.56 -4.57 -8.59
N PHE A 156 2.44 -5.02 -9.15
CA PHE A 156 2.36 -5.97 -10.25
C PHE A 156 1.48 -5.34 -11.33
#